data_AF-A0A5K1AV96-F1
#
_entry.id   AF-A0A5K1AV96-F1
#
_cell.length_a   1.000
_cell.length_b   1.000
_cell.length_c   1.000
_cell.angle_alpha   90.00
_cell.angle_beta   90.00
_cell.angle_gamma   90.00
#
_symmetry.space_group_name_H-M   'P 1'
#
loop_
_entity.id
_entity.type
_entity.pdbx_description
1 polymer ?
#
loop_
_entity_poly.entity_id
_entity_poly.type
_entity_poly.pdbx_seq_one_letter_code
_entity_poly.pdbx_strand_id
1 'polypeptide(L)' 'SGGPSWEVPKGRKDGRISIANETKLLPPPTFNFSQLIQSFSQRGLSLQDLVALS' A
#
# COMPACT_ATOMS: atom_id res chain seq x y z
N SER A 1 -19.60 4.60 -7.21
CA SER A 1 -18.64 5.70 -6.96
C SER A 1 -17.95 6.03 -8.27
N GLY A 2 -18.43 7.03 -9.02
CA GLY A 2 -18.05 7.31 -10.42
C GLY A 2 -16.62 7.82 -10.62
N GLY A 3 -15.63 7.10 -10.11
CA GLY A 3 -14.21 7.39 -10.24
C GLY A 3 -13.64 6.98 -11.61
N PRO A 4 -12.33 7.20 -11.79
CA PRO A 4 -11.65 6.87 -13.03
C PRO A 4 -11.64 5.36 -13.31
N SER A 5 -11.54 4.99 -14.59
CA SER A 5 -11.39 3.61 -15.04
C SER A 5 -10.02 3.43 -15.68
N TRP A 6 -9.39 2.28 -15.44
CA TRP A 6 -8.12 1.90 -16.04
C TRP A 6 -8.05 0.38 -16.23
N GLU A 7 -7.27 -0.06 -17.21
CA GLU A 7 -6.99 -1.48 -17.41
C GLU A 7 -5.99 -1.97 -16.36
N VAL A 8 -6.33 -3.08 -15.68
CA VAL A 8 -5.48 -3.64 -14.61
C VAL A 8 -4.60 -4.75 -15.17
N PRO A 9 -3.27 -4.70 -14.97
CA PRO A 9 -2.36 -5.79 -15.33
C PRO A 9 -2.75 -7.10 -14.62
N LYS A 10 -2.76 -8.20 -15.39
CA LYS A 10 -3.16 -9.55 -14.94
C LYS A 10 -1.93 -10.45 -14.81
N GLY A 11 -2.09 -11.61 -14.17
CA GLY A 11 -1.05 -12.65 -14.11
C GLY A 11 -0.30 -12.78 -12.78
N ARG A 12 -0.68 -12.02 -11.73
CA ARG A 12 -0.23 -12.31 -10.36
C ARG A 12 -0.71 -13.71 -9.94
N LYS A 13 0.13 -14.45 -9.22
CA LYS A 13 -0.14 -15.80 -8.70
C LYS A 13 -0.44 -15.74 -7.20
N ASP A 14 -1.15 -16.75 -6.71
CA ASP A 14 -1.52 -16.84 -5.30
C ASP A 14 -0.34 -17.29 -4.42
N GLY A 15 -0.14 -16.57 -3.31
CA GLY A 15 0.78 -16.98 -2.26
C GLY A 15 0.23 -18.18 -1.48
N ARG A 16 1.11 -19.04 -0.98
CA ARG A 16 0.73 -20.25 -0.20
C ARG A 16 0.85 -20.08 1.31
N ILE A 17 1.43 -18.97 1.76
CA ILE A 17 1.76 -18.71 3.17
C ILE A 17 1.05 -17.43 3.57
N SER A 18 0.39 -17.46 4.74
CA SER A 18 -0.24 -16.30 5.36
C SER A 18 0.10 -16.31 6.84
N ILE A 19 0.79 -15.25 7.31
CA ILE A 19 1.24 -15.12 8.69
C ILE A 19 0.63 -13.83 9.26
N ALA A 20 -0.25 -13.96 10.25
CA ALA A 20 -0.95 -12.81 10.84
C ALA A 20 0.01 -11.73 11.38
N ASN A 21 1.20 -12.12 11.85
CA ASN A 21 2.20 -11.19 12.37
C ASN A 21 2.81 -10.27 11.28
N GLU A 22 2.79 -10.67 10.01
CA GLU A 22 3.28 -9.85 8.89
C GLU A 22 2.39 -8.63 8.62
N THR A 23 1.14 -8.64 9.11
CA THR A 23 0.22 -7.49 8.98
C THR A 23 0.68 -6.25 9.74
N LYS A 24 1.63 -6.39 10.69
CA LYS A 24 2.28 -5.27 11.38
C LYS A 24 3.03 -4.33 10.45
N LEU A 25 3.32 -4.76 9.23
CA LEU A 25 3.93 -3.90 8.21
C LEU A 25 2.96 -2.84 7.69
N LEU A 26 1.64 -2.99 7.88
CA LEU A 26 0.65 -2.02 7.43
C LEU A 26 0.74 -0.74 8.28
N PRO A 27 0.66 0.46 7.66
CA PRO A 27 0.65 1.71 8.40
C PRO A 27 -0.66 1.83 9.21
N PRO A 28 -0.63 1.96 10.55
CA PRO A 28 -1.79 2.24 11.36
C PRO A 28 -2.24 3.70 11.18
N PRO A 29 -3.51 4.03 11.48
CA PRO A 29 -4.05 5.39 11.35
C PRO A 29 -3.43 6.39 12.34
N THR A 30 -2.65 5.90 13.31
CA THR A 30 -1.94 6.73 14.31
C THR A 30 -0.56 7.20 13.83
N PHE A 31 -0.12 6.77 12.64
CA PHE A 31 1.14 7.25 12.08
C PHE A 31 1.09 8.73 11.75
N ASN A 32 2.18 9.43 12.09
CA ASN A 32 2.41 10.78 11.60
C ASN A 32 2.89 10.76 10.14
N PHE A 33 2.89 11.94 9.52
CA PHE A 33 3.22 12.09 8.10
C PHE A 33 4.59 11.52 7.71
N SER A 34 5.63 11.72 8.53
CA SER A 34 6.97 11.19 8.27
C SER A 34 6.99 9.65 8.30
N GLN A 35 6.26 9.04 9.24
CA GLN A 35 6.12 7.59 9.33
C GLN A 35 5.36 7.01 8.13
N LEU A 36 4.36 7.72 7.61
CA LEU A 36 3.64 7.33 6.40
C LEU A 36 4.55 7.33 5.17
N ILE A 37 5.35 8.40 4.99
CA ILE A 37 6.34 8.48 3.90
C ILE A 37 7.31 7.29 3.98
N GLN A 38 7.84 7.00 5.16
CA GLN A 38 8.77 5.88 5.35
C GLN A 38 8.12 4.53 5.02
N SER A 39 6.87 4.30 5.46
CA SER A 39 6.13 3.06 5.20
C SER A 39 5.83 2.83 3.71
N PHE A 40 5.52 3.90 2.96
CA PHE A 40 5.30 3.84 1.52
C PHE A 40 6.61 3.65 0.76
N SER A 41 7.67 4.35 1.17
CA SER A 41 9.01 4.22 0.57
C SER A 41 9.56 2.78 0.71
N GLN A 42 9.31 2.09 1.82
CA GLN A 42 9.67 0.67 1.99
C GLN A 42 9.01 -0.27 0.97
N ARG A 43 7.92 0.17 0.34
CA ARG A 43 7.20 -0.56 -0.73
C ARG A 43 7.53 -0.05 -2.12
N GLY A 44 8.50 0.84 -2.24
CA GLY A 44 8.86 1.49 -3.50
C GLY A 44 7.85 2.53 -3.98
N LEU A 45 6.99 3.04 -3.09
CA LEU A 45 6.00 4.08 -3.40
C LEU A 45 6.52 5.46 -3.00
N SER A 46 6.19 6.47 -3.81
CA SER A 46 6.58 7.86 -3.66
C SER A 46 5.61 8.66 -2.75
N LEU A 47 5.96 9.91 -2.45
CA LEU A 47 5.05 10.83 -1.75
C LEU A 47 3.79 11.13 -2.59
N GLN A 48 3.91 11.21 -3.91
CA GLN A 48 2.77 11.39 -4.80
C GLN A 48 1.81 10.21 -4.69
N ASP A 49 2.35 8.98 -4.60
CA ASP A 49 1.54 7.78 -4.40
C ASP A 49 0.85 7.78 -3.04
N LEU A 50 1.51 8.26 -1.98
CA LEU A 50 0.89 8.42 -0.66
C LEU A 50 -0.36 9.31 -0.73
N VAL A 51 -0.26 10.46 -1.41
CA VAL A 51 -1.38 11.41 -1.52
C VAL A 51 -2.50 10.88 -2.43
N ALA A 52 -2.16 10.16 -3.50
CA ALA A 52 -3.15 9.61 -4.41
C ALA A 52 -3.92 8.41 -3.83
N LEU A 53 -3.33 7.68 -2.86
CA LEU A 53 -3.84 6.42 -2.31
C LEU A 53 -4.41 6.54 -0.88
N SER A 54 -4.46 7.76 -0.30
CA SER A 54 -5.00 8.03 1.04
C SER A 54 -6.52 8.12 1.08
#